data_AF-A0A843IVC7-F1
#
_entry.id   AF-A0A843IVC7-F1
#
_cell.length_a   1.000
_cell.length_b   1.000
_cell.length_c   1.000
_cell.angle_alpha   90.00
_cell.angle_beta   90.00
_cell.angle_gamma   90.00
#
_symmetry.space_group_name_H-M   'P 1'
#
loop_
_entity.id
_entity.type
_entity.pdbx_description
1 polymer ?
#
loop_
_entity_poly.entity_id
_entity_poly.type
_entity_poly.pdbx_seq_one_letter_code
_entity_poly.pdbx_strand_id
1 'polypeptide(L)'
;MNIKTPLNKLKFIGNILPKMDNRGALLIPLSLKVKDLEFAHYRHIPINWNIEAVMPKCLPKDFSKNAVKIVDMFRRKTIDLDYEIMLIFYYKTAELLYCFVNEESGGDEVSGQVDEEIFAGHDIAVIHNHPKNYGSSPSNENFQILDLTFQDYEILSSWDGIWIIESRELIPIGEIRKIKYKIQQFYEYSWEIVGNMDGGKMEMIKQFDILYGNLLLTYINNYPLNIKLTKKVFKHED
;
A
#
# COMPACT_ATOMS: atom_id res chain seq x y z
N MET A 1 44.50 -5.67 13.82
CA MET A 1 44.58 -4.29 13.27
C MET A 1 43.20 -3.66 13.40
N ASN A 2 43.10 -2.63 14.23
CA ASN A 2 41.92 -1.75 14.33
C ASN A 2 41.89 -0.86 13.09
N ILE A 3 40.85 -0.96 12.26
CA ILE A 3 40.54 0.08 11.27
C ILE A 3 39.27 0.78 11.75
N LYS A 4 39.47 1.77 12.63
CA LYS A 4 38.51 2.84 12.87
C LYS A 4 38.75 3.92 11.81
N THR A 5 37.77 4.14 10.92
CA THR A 5 37.60 5.41 10.21
C THR A 5 36.21 5.48 9.57
N PRO A 6 35.57 6.67 9.46
CA PRO A 6 35.16 7.50 10.59
C PRO A 6 33.66 7.91 10.47
N LEU A 7 33.07 8.20 11.63
CA LEU A 7 31.73 8.81 11.86
C LEU A 7 31.48 10.18 11.16
N ASN A 8 32.32 10.59 10.21
CA ASN A 8 32.32 11.94 9.64
C ASN A 8 31.50 12.11 8.35
N LYS A 9 30.84 11.07 7.82
CA LYS A 9 29.93 11.23 6.67
C LYS A 9 28.50 11.65 7.04
N LEU A 10 28.12 11.61 8.33
CA LEU A 10 26.77 11.94 8.78
C LEU A 10 26.58 13.42 9.18
N LYS A 11 27.65 14.22 9.26
CA LYS A 11 27.56 15.63 9.70
C LYS A 11 27.12 16.64 8.65
N PHE A 12 26.93 16.24 7.39
CA PHE A 12 26.61 17.18 6.29
C PHE A 12 25.14 17.24 5.85
N ILE A 13 24.23 16.50 6.51
CA ILE A 13 22.81 16.43 6.12
C ILE A 13 21.97 17.55 6.78
N GLY A 14 22.55 18.31 7.71
CA GLY A 14 21.82 19.25 8.56
C GLY A 14 21.26 20.52 7.91
N ASN A 15 21.46 20.80 6.61
CA ASN A 15 21.10 22.11 6.03
C ASN A 15 20.48 22.09 4.62
N ILE A 16 20.02 20.94 4.12
CA ILE A 16 19.35 20.88 2.81
C ILE A 16 17.96 20.27 2.97
N LEU A 17 17.11 20.95 3.75
CA LEU A 17 15.66 20.79 3.59
C LEU A 17 15.27 21.61 2.36
N PRO A 18 14.80 21.02 1.25
CA PRO A 18 14.27 21.80 0.15
C PRO A 18 13.07 22.61 0.64
N LYS A 19 13.12 23.93 0.41
CA LYS A 19 12.00 24.82 0.70
C LYS A 19 10.79 24.35 -0.12
N MET A 20 9.66 24.17 0.56
CA MET A 20 8.38 23.87 -0.07
C MET A 20 8.08 24.92 -1.14
N ASP A 21 7.83 24.48 -2.38
CA ASP A 21 7.17 25.31 -3.37
C ASP A 21 5.67 25.36 -3.05
N ASN A 22 5.04 26.50 -3.33
CA ASN A 22 3.63 26.75 -3.00
C ASN A 22 2.64 26.01 -3.92
N ARG A 23 3.10 25.01 -4.69
CA ARG A 23 2.34 24.22 -5.66
C ARG A 23 2.39 22.71 -5.40
N GLY A 24 2.75 22.32 -4.18
CA GLY A 24 2.32 21.04 -3.63
C GLY A 24 2.91 19.81 -4.34
N ALA A 25 4.20 19.58 -4.20
CA ALA A 25 4.76 18.24 -4.16
C ALA A 25 6.04 18.29 -3.32
N LEU A 26 6.15 17.42 -2.30
CA LEU A 26 7.43 17.18 -1.65
C LEU A 26 8.28 16.39 -2.66
N LEU A 27 9.19 17.09 -3.34
CA LEU A 27 10.18 16.46 -4.20
C LEU A 27 11.16 15.69 -3.30
N ILE A 28 11.25 14.38 -3.54
CA ILE A 28 12.18 13.45 -2.91
C ILE A 28 13.61 14.03 -2.98
N PRO A 29 14.39 14.00 -1.89
CA PRO A 29 15.78 14.45 -1.93
C PRO A 29 16.58 13.71 -3.01
N LEU A 30 17.18 14.47 -3.92
CA LEU A 30 18.02 14.01 -5.03
C LEU A 30 19.22 13.10 -4.63
N SER A 31 19.52 12.99 -3.34
CA SER A 31 20.58 12.12 -2.82
C SER A 31 20.24 10.63 -2.88
N LEU A 32 18.97 10.25 -3.07
CA LEU A 32 18.53 8.87 -3.26
C LEU A 32 18.11 8.65 -4.72
N LYS A 33 19.09 8.18 -5.51
CA LYS A 33 18.95 7.43 -6.77
C LYS A 33 18.32 8.12 -7.99
N VAL A 34 19.18 8.84 -8.72
CA VAL A 34 18.94 9.35 -10.09
C VAL A 34 19.01 8.24 -11.18
N LYS A 35 19.17 6.96 -10.79
CA LYS A 35 19.29 5.81 -11.71
C LYS A 35 18.21 4.73 -11.56
N ASP A 36 17.22 4.97 -10.71
CA ASP A 36 16.17 4.02 -10.40
C ASP A 36 15.01 4.22 -11.39
N LEU A 37 14.89 3.27 -12.33
CA LEU A 37 14.00 3.38 -13.49
C LEU A 37 12.54 3.32 -13.04
N GLU A 38 12.25 2.56 -11.99
CA GLU A 38 10.94 2.38 -11.35
C GLU A 38 10.47 3.69 -10.72
N PHE A 39 11.33 4.36 -9.95
CA PHE A 39 11.01 5.70 -9.44
C PHE A 39 10.88 6.73 -10.57
N ALA A 40 11.66 6.63 -11.64
CA ALA A 40 11.48 7.49 -12.80
C ALA A 40 10.11 7.23 -13.44
N HIS A 41 9.73 5.97 -13.64
CA HIS A 41 8.44 5.57 -14.18
C HIS A 41 7.28 6.16 -13.39
N TYR A 42 7.21 5.87 -12.10
CA TYR A 42 6.16 6.37 -11.19
C TYR A 42 6.05 7.91 -11.20
N ARG A 43 7.19 8.61 -11.26
CA ARG A 43 7.20 10.09 -11.30
C ARG A 43 6.52 10.65 -12.54
N HIS A 44 6.69 10.01 -13.70
CA HIS A 44 6.14 10.49 -14.97
C HIS A 44 4.66 10.15 -15.20
N ILE A 45 4.07 9.29 -14.37
CA ILE A 45 2.64 8.99 -14.43
C ILE A 45 1.84 10.30 -14.19
N PRO A 46 0.91 10.68 -15.08
CA PRO A 46 0.12 11.89 -14.90
C PRO A 46 -0.77 11.79 -13.65
N ILE A 47 -0.98 12.92 -12.99
CA ILE A 47 -1.88 12.99 -11.83
C ILE A 47 -3.29 13.27 -12.36
N ASN A 48 -4.24 12.38 -12.07
CA ASN A 48 -5.65 12.63 -12.35
C ASN A 48 -6.28 13.42 -11.18
N TRP A 49 -6.49 14.72 -11.41
CA TRP A 49 -7.04 15.64 -10.41
C TRP A 49 -8.54 15.46 -10.16
N ASN A 50 -9.25 14.72 -11.02
CA ASN A 50 -10.68 14.46 -10.86
C ASN A 50 -10.99 13.42 -9.78
N ILE A 51 -9.99 12.62 -9.39
CA ILE A 51 -10.15 11.63 -8.31
C ILE A 51 -10.33 12.34 -6.97
N GLU A 52 -11.19 11.82 -6.09
CA GLU A 52 -11.39 12.37 -4.74
C GLU A 52 -10.09 12.33 -3.92
N ALA A 53 -9.79 13.42 -3.20
CA ALA A 53 -8.55 13.53 -2.44
C ALA A 53 -8.51 12.63 -1.20
N VAL A 54 -7.34 12.05 -0.91
CA VAL A 54 -7.09 11.39 0.37
C VAL A 54 -6.78 12.45 1.42
N MET A 55 -7.72 12.65 2.35
CA MET A 55 -7.61 13.61 3.44
C MET A 55 -6.93 12.98 4.67
N PRO A 56 -6.36 13.76 5.61
CA PRO A 56 -5.74 13.22 6.82
C PRO A 56 -6.65 12.30 7.63
N LYS A 57 -7.96 12.55 7.64
CA LYS A 57 -8.97 11.72 8.32
C LYS A 57 -9.18 10.34 7.67
N CYS A 58 -8.68 10.13 6.45
CA CYS A 58 -8.79 8.88 5.72
C CYS A 58 -7.71 7.87 6.15
N LEU A 59 -6.65 8.32 6.82
CA LEU A 59 -5.52 7.50 7.25
C LEU A 59 -5.41 7.46 8.77
N PRO A 60 -4.66 6.48 9.33
CA PRO A 60 -4.30 6.45 10.74
C PRO A 60 -3.65 7.77 11.20
N LYS A 61 -3.93 8.18 12.44
CA LYS A 61 -3.55 9.50 12.97
C LYS A 61 -2.04 9.74 13.09
N ASP A 62 -1.27 8.67 13.06
CA ASP A 62 0.18 8.69 13.16
C ASP A 62 0.87 8.96 11.82
N PHE A 63 0.13 8.97 10.70
CA PHE A 63 0.63 9.44 9.42
C PHE A 63 0.92 10.94 9.46
N SER A 64 2.11 11.31 8.99
CA SER A 64 2.46 12.71 8.82
C SER A 64 1.65 13.38 7.71
N LYS A 65 1.53 14.71 7.75
CA LYS A 65 0.88 15.48 6.68
C LYS A 65 1.52 15.23 5.30
N ASN A 66 2.81 14.95 5.25
CA ASN A 66 3.49 14.64 3.99
C ASN A 66 3.18 13.21 3.53
N ALA A 67 3.07 12.25 4.45
CA ALA A 67 2.71 10.87 4.11
C ALA A 67 1.28 10.78 3.56
N VAL A 68 0.34 11.57 4.11
CA VAL A 68 -1.00 11.73 3.54
C VAL A 68 -0.93 12.18 2.07
N LYS A 69 -0.04 13.12 1.74
CA LYS A 69 0.15 13.57 0.35
C LYS A 69 0.74 12.48 -0.55
N ILE A 70 1.64 11.64 -0.04
CA ILE A 70 2.17 10.49 -0.79
C ILE A 70 1.02 9.55 -1.17
N VAL A 71 0.16 9.20 -0.21
CA VAL A 71 -0.99 8.32 -0.46
C VAL A 71 -2.00 8.95 -1.43
N ASP A 72 -2.29 10.23 -1.28
CA ASP A 72 -3.16 10.98 -2.20
C ASP A 72 -2.60 10.99 -3.63
N MET A 73 -1.32 11.35 -3.79
CA MET A 73 -0.66 11.40 -5.09
C MET A 73 -0.55 10.02 -5.73
N PHE A 74 -0.24 9.00 -4.94
CA PHE A 74 -0.20 7.62 -5.40
C PHE A 74 -1.55 7.23 -5.98
N ARG A 75 -2.63 7.34 -5.18
CA ARG A 75 -3.99 7.02 -5.63
C ARG A 75 -4.35 7.74 -6.93
N ARG A 76 -4.08 9.04 -7.02
CA ARG A 76 -4.41 9.86 -8.20
C ARG A 76 -3.63 9.49 -9.46
N LYS A 77 -2.44 8.89 -9.30
CA LYS A 77 -1.62 8.39 -10.39
C LYS A 77 -2.03 6.98 -10.80
N THR A 78 -2.42 6.13 -9.84
CA THR A 78 -2.43 4.68 -10.04
C THR A 78 -3.81 4.03 -10.18
N ILE A 79 -4.91 4.72 -9.82
CA ILE A 79 -6.24 4.07 -9.77
C ILE A 79 -6.71 3.45 -11.09
N ASP A 80 -6.31 4.02 -12.23
CA ASP A 80 -6.76 3.63 -13.57
C ASP A 80 -5.69 2.85 -14.35
N LEU A 81 -4.56 2.53 -13.72
CA LEU A 81 -3.49 1.76 -14.36
C LEU A 81 -3.90 0.31 -14.52
N ASP A 82 -3.53 -0.30 -15.64
CA ASP A 82 -3.70 -1.72 -15.95
C ASP A 82 -2.59 -2.61 -15.35
N TYR A 83 -1.68 -2.01 -14.59
CA TYR A 83 -0.56 -2.67 -13.93
C TYR A 83 -0.42 -2.22 -12.47
N GLU A 84 0.41 -2.95 -11.71
CA GLU A 84 0.62 -2.69 -10.29
C GLU A 84 1.87 -1.85 -10.05
N ILE A 85 1.76 -0.91 -9.11
CA ILE A 85 2.87 -0.17 -8.54
C ILE A 85 2.82 -0.35 -7.04
N MET A 86 3.99 -0.45 -6.41
CA MET A 86 4.13 -0.45 -4.96
C MET A 86 5.17 0.61 -4.53
N LEU A 87 4.91 1.30 -3.43
CA LEU A 87 5.86 2.17 -2.74
C LEU A 87 6.02 1.71 -1.28
N ILE A 88 7.25 1.68 -0.80
CA ILE A 88 7.57 1.55 0.63
C ILE A 88 8.07 2.90 1.10
N PHE A 89 7.51 3.42 2.19
CA PHE A 89 7.83 4.75 2.68
C PHE A 89 7.74 4.88 4.19
N TYR A 90 8.51 5.84 4.73
CA TYR A 90 8.44 6.21 6.12
C TYR A 90 7.19 7.08 6.39
N TYR A 91 6.15 6.56 7.05
CA TYR A 91 4.89 7.31 7.19
C TYR A 91 4.96 8.51 8.15
N LYS A 92 6.01 8.64 8.98
CA LYS A 92 6.23 9.85 9.81
C LYS A 92 6.91 11.01 9.08
N THR A 93 7.68 10.75 8.02
CA THR A 93 8.43 11.81 7.30
C THR A 93 8.03 11.94 5.84
N ALA A 94 7.42 10.90 5.28
CA ALA A 94 7.13 10.71 3.86
C ALA A 94 8.36 10.44 2.98
N GLU A 95 9.45 9.97 3.56
CA GLU A 95 10.60 9.51 2.80
C GLU A 95 10.26 8.23 2.05
N LEU A 96 10.33 8.25 0.72
CA LEU A 96 10.17 7.06 -0.11
C LEU A 96 11.47 6.26 -0.08
N LEU A 97 11.35 4.97 0.23
CA LEU A 97 12.47 4.05 0.41
C LEU A 97 12.61 3.09 -0.76
N TYR A 98 11.48 2.66 -1.32
CA TYR A 98 11.42 1.69 -2.41
C TYR A 98 10.24 1.97 -3.34
N CYS A 99 10.42 1.66 -4.62
CA CYS A 99 9.37 1.70 -5.63
C CYS A 99 9.51 0.45 -6.50
N PHE A 100 8.38 -0.16 -6.82
CA PHE A 100 8.29 -1.30 -7.69
C PHE A 100 7.16 -1.08 -8.70
N VAL A 101 7.38 -1.53 -9.93
CA VAL A 101 6.43 -1.44 -11.04
C VAL A 101 6.38 -2.81 -11.71
N ASN A 102 5.20 -3.44 -11.72
CA ASN A 102 4.96 -4.71 -12.39
C ASN A 102 4.10 -4.50 -13.64
N GLU A 103 4.73 -4.24 -14.78
CA GLU A 103 4.04 -4.07 -16.06
C GLU A 103 3.67 -5.40 -16.74
N GLU A 104 4.09 -6.55 -16.18
CA GLU A 104 3.77 -7.83 -16.79
C GLU A 104 2.30 -8.19 -16.53
N SER A 105 1.49 -7.95 -17.56
CA SER A 105 0.15 -8.51 -17.70
C SER A 105 0.23 -10.04 -17.77
N GLY A 106 0.39 -10.71 -16.62
CA GLY A 106 0.69 -12.14 -16.63
C GLY A 106 0.88 -12.83 -15.29
N GLY A 107 0.40 -12.31 -14.15
CA GLY A 107 0.16 -13.13 -12.96
C GLY A 107 1.34 -13.90 -12.34
N ASP A 108 2.59 -13.62 -12.71
CA ASP A 108 3.74 -14.22 -12.05
C ASP A 108 3.96 -13.55 -10.68
N GLU A 109 4.12 -14.39 -9.66
CA GLU A 109 4.29 -14.00 -8.26
C GLU A 109 5.43 -12.98 -8.09
N VAL A 110 5.06 -11.77 -7.68
CA VAL A 110 6.00 -10.70 -7.36
C VAL A 110 6.74 -11.05 -6.07
N SER A 111 8.01 -11.41 -6.16
CA SER A 111 8.91 -11.50 -5.02
C SER A 111 10.10 -10.54 -5.18
N GLY A 112 9.86 -9.26 -4.88
CA GLY A 112 10.97 -8.36 -4.59
C GLY A 112 11.67 -8.86 -3.33
N GLN A 113 12.94 -9.27 -3.42
CA GLN A 113 13.75 -9.50 -2.22
C GLN A 113 14.02 -8.14 -1.56
N VAL A 114 13.20 -7.82 -0.56
CA VAL A 114 13.35 -6.64 0.27
C VAL A 114 14.30 -7.00 1.41
N ASP A 115 15.48 -6.41 1.44
CA ASP A 115 16.45 -6.60 2.54
C ASP A 115 15.93 -5.90 3.80
N GLU A 116 15.35 -6.68 4.73
CA GLU A 116 14.68 -6.20 5.93
C GLU A 116 15.58 -5.31 6.82
N GLU A 117 16.91 -5.51 6.77
CA GLU A 117 17.87 -4.73 7.56
C GLU A 117 17.83 -3.23 7.22
N ILE A 118 17.45 -2.87 5.99
CA ILE A 118 17.35 -1.49 5.52
C ILE A 118 16.19 -0.74 6.20
N PHE A 119 15.19 -1.46 6.69
CA PHE A 119 13.94 -0.90 7.24
C PHE A 119 13.92 -0.88 8.77
N ALA A 120 14.93 -1.48 9.42
CA ALA A 120 15.03 -1.54 10.86
C ALA A 120 14.96 -0.13 11.50
N GLY A 121 14.07 0.04 12.48
CA GLY A 121 13.90 1.29 13.24
C GLY A 121 13.11 2.40 12.53
N HIS A 122 12.50 2.12 11.38
CA HIS A 122 11.63 3.07 10.68
C HIS A 122 10.16 2.69 10.90
N ASP A 123 9.26 3.66 11.03
CA ASP A 123 7.83 3.38 11.03
C ASP A 123 7.34 3.21 9.57
N ILE A 124 7.29 1.98 9.06
CA ILE A 124 7.09 1.72 7.61
C ILE A 124 5.63 1.53 7.24
N ALA A 125 5.25 2.14 6.12
CA ALA A 125 4.02 1.83 5.40
C ALA A 125 4.36 1.41 3.97
N VAL A 126 3.58 0.44 3.48
CA VAL A 126 3.55 0.04 2.07
C VAL A 126 2.25 0.54 1.48
N ILE A 127 2.32 1.05 0.26
CA ILE A 127 1.13 1.34 -0.55
C ILE A 127 1.28 0.73 -1.93
N HIS A 128 0.23 0.09 -2.41
CA HIS A 128 0.15 -0.45 -3.76
C HIS A 128 -1.25 -0.29 -4.35
N ASN A 129 -1.40 -0.45 -5.67
CA ASN A 129 -2.71 -0.38 -6.33
C ASN A 129 -3.15 -1.73 -6.87
N HIS A 130 -4.45 -1.95 -6.90
CA HIS A 130 -5.00 -2.96 -7.77
C HIS A 130 -5.07 -2.45 -9.21
N PRO A 131 -4.72 -3.28 -10.20
CA PRO A 131 -4.94 -2.94 -11.61
C PRO A 131 -6.41 -2.65 -11.90
N LYS A 132 -6.65 -1.87 -12.95
CA LYS A 132 -7.98 -1.54 -13.43
C LYS A 132 -8.78 -2.80 -13.74
N ASN A 133 -10.05 -2.80 -13.33
CA ASN A 133 -11.00 -3.93 -13.44
C ASN A 133 -10.70 -5.12 -12.51
N TYR A 134 -9.76 -4.99 -11.58
CA TYR A 134 -9.57 -5.96 -10.51
C TYR A 134 -10.54 -5.69 -9.34
N GLY A 135 -10.85 -6.72 -8.55
CA GLY A 135 -11.65 -6.54 -7.33
C GLY A 135 -10.96 -5.57 -6.38
N SER A 136 -11.71 -4.77 -5.62
CA SER A 136 -11.15 -3.76 -4.73
C SER A 136 -10.60 -4.32 -3.42
N SER A 137 -11.13 -5.43 -2.95
CA SER A 137 -10.84 -5.95 -1.61
C SER A 137 -9.47 -6.65 -1.56
N PRO A 138 -8.70 -6.54 -0.46
CA PRO A 138 -7.41 -7.23 -0.31
C PRO A 138 -7.58 -8.76 -0.36
N SER A 139 -6.73 -9.42 -1.12
CA SER A 139 -6.56 -10.88 -1.14
C SER A 139 -5.70 -11.37 0.02
N ASN A 140 -5.54 -12.69 0.18
CA ASN A 140 -4.62 -13.29 1.15
C ASN A 140 -3.15 -12.86 0.94
N GLU A 141 -2.75 -12.59 -0.30
CA GLU A 141 -1.38 -12.13 -0.61
C GLU A 141 -1.10 -10.73 -0.04
N ASN A 142 -2.12 -9.87 0.06
CA ASN A 142 -1.99 -8.54 0.66
C ASN A 142 -1.82 -8.57 2.18
N PHE A 143 -2.02 -9.73 2.82
CA PHE A 143 -1.71 -9.92 4.25
C PHE A 143 -0.27 -10.38 4.48
N GLN A 144 0.63 -10.20 3.52
CA GLN A 144 2.06 -10.40 3.71
C GLN A 144 2.63 -9.52 4.83
N ILE A 145 2.03 -8.35 5.11
CA ILE A 145 2.37 -7.55 6.30
C ILE A 145 2.41 -8.36 7.61
N LEU A 146 1.59 -9.41 7.73
CA LEU A 146 1.58 -10.24 8.94
C LEU A 146 2.87 -11.08 9.08
N ASP A 147 3.53 -11.38 7.97
CA ASP A 147 4.81 -12.10 7.90
C ASP A 147 6.02 -11.17 8.05
N LEU A 148 5.84 -9.85 7.91
CA LEU A 148 6.92 -8.87 7.85
C LEU A 148 7.07 -8.12 9.18
N THR A 149 8.29 -8.13 9.75
CA THR A 149 8.53 -7.54 11.08
C THR A 149 8.81 -6.03 11.05
N PHE A 150 9.01 -5.47 9.87
CA PHE A 150 9.41 -4.07 9.70
C PHE A 150 8.27 -3.12 9.33
N GLN A 151 7.07 -3.63 9.03
CA GLN A 151 5.97 -2.89 8.41
C GLN A 151 4.79 -2.75 9.39
N ASP A 152 4.33 -1.52 9.61
CA ASP A 152 3.16 -1.25 10.46
C ASP A 152 1.85 -1.21 9.65
N TYR A 153 1.93 -0.81 8.37
CA TYR A 153 0.78 -0.57 7.51
C TYR A 153 0.93 -1.10 6.09
N GLU A 154 -0.11 -1.75 5.58
CA GLU A 154 -0.33 -2.05 4.17
C GLU A 154 -1.53 -1.21 3.70
N ILE A 155 -1.34 -0.45 2.63
CA ILE A 155 -2.39 0.38 2.03
C ILE A 155 -2.63 -0.11 0.61
N LEU A 156 -3.84 -0.57 0.36
CA LEU A 156 -4.26 -0.94 -0.98
C LEU A 156 -5.17 0.14 -1.57
N SER A 157 -4.76 0.75 -2.69
CA SER A 157 -5.58 1.67 -3.46
C SER A 157 -6.38 0.93 -4.52
N SER A 158 -7.70 1.02 -4.44
CA SER A 158 -8.65 0.36 -5.35
C SER A 158 -9.55 1.39 -6.04
N TRP A 159 -10.32 0.96 -7.03
CA TRP A 159 -11.27 1.86 -7.71
C TRP A 159 -12.24 2.54 -6.72
N ASP A 160 -12.84 1.80 -5.79
CA ASP A 160 -13.84 2.31 -4.86
C ASP A 160 -13.30 2.98 -3.58
N GLY A 161 -11.99 2.97 -3.35
CA GLY A 161 -11.50 3.21 -2.00
C GLY A 161 -10.00 3.10 -1.78
N ILE A 162 -9.65 3.17 -0.50
CA ILE A 162 -8.42 2.60 0.03
C ILE A 162 -8.75 1.61 1.14
N TRP A 163 -8.00 0.53 1.19
CA TRP A 163 -7.99 -0.43 2.27
C TRP A 163 -6.70 -0.27 3.07
N ILE A 164 -6.79 -0.41 4.39
CA ILE A 164 -5.66 -0.22 5.29
C ILE A 164 -5.63 -1.40 6.25
N ILE A 165 -4.57 -2.20 6.15
CA ILE A 165 -4.24 -3.24 7.11
C ILE A 165 -3.19 -2.65 8.06
N GLU A 166 -3.45 -2.73 9.35
CA GLU A 166 -2.53 -2.35 10.42
C GLU A 166 -2.16 -3.59 11.21
N SER A 167 -0.86 -3.84 11.37
CA SER A 167 -0.31 -4.87 12.23
C SER A 167 1.02 -4.40 12.79
N ARG A 168 1.15 -4.37 14.12
CA ARG A 168 2.37 -3.87 14.81
C ARG A 168 2.98 -4.88 15.76
N GLU A 169 2.49 -6.11 15.72
CA GLU A 169 2.89 -7.17 16.64
C GLU A 169 3.40 -8.35 15.84
N LEU A 170 4.40 -9.04 16.39
CA LEU A 170 4.90 -10.27 15.82
C LEU A 170 3.80 -11.35 15.93
N ILE A 171 3.26 -11.77 14.79
CA ILE A 171 2.21 -12.78 14.76
C ILE A 171 2.84 -14.18 14.64
N PRO A 172 2.44 -15.16 15.47
CA PRO A 172 2.90 -16.52 15.29
C PRO A 172 2.55 -17.05 13.91
N ILE A 173 3.51 -17.68 13.22
CA ILE A 173 3.33 -18.22 11.86
C ILE A 173 2.11 -19.15 11.72
N GLY A 174 1.77 -19.89 12.79
CA GLY A 174 0.57 -20.74 12.82
C GLY A 174 -0.73 -19.95 12.75
N GLU A 175 -0.78 -18.76 13.34
CA GLU A 175 -1.93 -17.85 13.28
C GLU A 175 -2.00 -17.15 11.92
N ILE A 176 -0.86 -16.71 11.37
CA ILE A 176 -0.81 -16.10 10.02
C ILE A 176 -1.40 -17.06 8.97
N ARG A 177 -1.00 -18.34 9.02
CA ARG A 177 -1.52 -19.37 8.12
C ARG A 177 -3.04 -19.57 8.27
N LYS A 178 -3.58 -19.53 9.49
CA LYS A 178 -5.03 -19.63 9.72
C LYS A 178 -5.77 -18.43 9.13
N ILE A 179 -5.24 -17.23 9.33
CA ILE A 179 -5.80 -15.98 8.81
C ILE A 179 -5.83 -16.02 7.28
N LYS A 180 -4.67 -16.26 6.64
CA LYS A 180 -4.55 -16.35 5.17
C LYS A 180 -5.46 -17.44 4.58
N TYR A 181 -5.50 -18.62 5.19
CA TYR A 181 -6.40 -19.69 4.77
C TYR A 181 -7.87 -19.27 4.86
N LYS A 182 -8.28 -18.60 5.95
CA LYS A 182 -9.67 -18.17 6.11
C LYS A 182 -10.06 -17.08 5.11
N ILE A 183 -9.15 -16.15 4.83
CA ILE A 183 -9.30 -15.12 3.79
C ILE A 183 -9.51 -15.77 2.41
N GLN A 184 -8.72 -16.79 2.07
CA GLN A 184 -8.88 -17.55 0.83
C GLN A 184 -10.25 -18.25 0.76
N GLN A 185 -10.71 -18.86 1.85
CA GLN A 185 -12.06 -19.45 1.90
C GLN A 185 -13.17 -18.43 1.66
N PHE A 186 -13.05 -17.22 2.22
CA PHE A 186 -14.04 -16.16 1.97
C PHE A 186 -14.01 -15.69 0.52
N TYR A 187 -12.83 -15.63 -0.10
CA TYR A 187 -12.67 -15.27 -1.50
C TYR A 187 -13.41 -16.27 -2.40
N GLU A 188 -13.12 -17.57 -2.24
CA GLU A 188 -13.76 -18.65 -3.01
C GLU A 188 -15.28 -18.70 -2.80
N TYR A 189 -15.73 -18.63 -1.55
CA TYR A 189 -17.16 -18.60 -1.21
C TYR A 189 -17.89 -17.41 -1.83
N SER A 190 -17.27 -16.24 -1.86
CA SER A 190 -17.88 -15.03 -2.43
C SER A 190 -18.02 -15.14 -3.95
N TRP A 191 -17.02 -15.72 -4.62
CA TRP A 191 -17.13 -16.01 -6.06
C TRP A 191 -18.17 -17.07 -6.38
N GLU A 192 -18.31 -18.10 -5.56
CA GLU A 192 -19.37 -19.11 -5.74
C GLU A 192 -20.76 -18.47 -5.67
N ILE A 193 -21.00 -17.61 -4.68
CA ILE A 193 -22.29 -16.93 -4.54
C ILE A 193 -22.56 -15.98 -5.72
N VAL A 194 -21.59 -15.14 -6.05
CA VAL A 194 -21.77 -14.09 -7.07
C VAL A 194 -21.76 -14.67 -8.48
N GLY A 195 -21.00 -15.74 -8.72
CA GLY A 195 -20.96 -16.48 -9.99
C GLY A 195 -22.32 -17.07 -10.39
N ASN A 196 -23.21 -17.27 -9.43
CA ASN A 196 -24.58 -17.75 -9.63
C ASN A 196 -25.62 -16.62 -9.81
N MET A 197 -25.19 -15.35 -9.82
CA MET A 197 -26.08 -14.20 -10.02
C MET A 197 -26.17 -13.82 -11.50
N ASP A 198 -27.35 -13.42 -11.96
CA ASP A 198 -27.52 -12.80 -13.27
C ASP A 198 -26.97 -11.36 -13.25
N GLY A 199 -26.05 -11.05 -14.16
CA GLY A 199 -25.48 -9.71 -14.27
C GLY A 199 -24.32 -9.59 -15.26
N GLY A 200 -23.95 -8.35 -15.60
CA GLY A 200 -22.73 -8.07 -16.34
C GLY A 200 -21.49 -8.19 -15.45
N LYS A 201 -20.31 -8.42 -16.05
CA LYS A 201 -19.02 -8.61 -15.35
C LYS A 201 -18.75 -7.56 -14.26
N MET A 202 -19.02 -6.29 -14.53
CA MET A 202 -18.78 -5.21 -13.56
C MET A 202 -19.73 -5.26 -12.36
N GLU A 203 -20.98 -5.65 -12.57
CA GLU A 203 -21.94 -5.79 -11.46
C GLU A 203 -21.53 -6.97 -10.57
N MET A 204 -21.09 -8.07 -11.18
CA MET A 204 -20.54 -9.21 -10.43
C MET A 204 -19.34 -8.78 -9.58
N ILE A 205 -18.37 -8.04 -10.12
CA ILE A 205 -17.20 -7.55 -9.36
C ILE A 205 -17.64 -6.67 -8.17
N LYS A 206 -18.62 -5.77 -8.38
CA LYS A 206 -19.15 -4.93 -7.29
C LYS A 206 -19.81 -5.76 -6.19
N GLN A 207 -20.64 -6.74 -6.54
CA GLN A 207 -21.29 -7.63 -5.57
C GLN A 207 -20.28 -8.50 -4.83
N PHE A 208 -19.26 -9.00 -5.54
CA PHE A 208 -18.15 -9.73 -4.96
C PHE A 208 -17.42 -8.87 -3.91
N ASP A 209 -17.04 -7.64 -4.25
CA ASP A 209 -16.32 -6.74 -3.36
C ASP A 209 -17.13 -6.36 -2.11
N ILE A 210 -18.45 -6.22 -2.24
CA ILE A 210 -19.33 -5.96 -1.10
C ILE A 210 -19.36 -7.18 -0.17
N LEU A 211 -19.64 -8.36 -0.71
CA LEU A 211 -19.75 -9.59 0.08
C LEU A 211 -18.42 -9.97 0.74
N TYR A 212 -17.37 -10.11 -0.09
CA TYR A 212 -16.04 -10.50 0.36
C TYR A 212 -15.45 -9.45 1.30
N GLY A 213 -15.54 -8.17 0.94
CA GLY A 213 -15.03 -7.07 1.76
C GLY A 213 -15.67 -7.00 3.15
N ASN A 214 -16.98 -7.25 3.26
CA ASN A 214 -17.68 -7.29 4.56
C ASN A 214 -17.25 -8.49 5.41
N LEU A 215 -17.07 -9.66 4.80
CA LEU A 215 -16.55 -10.85 5.49
C LEU A 215 -15.15 -10.59 6.06
N LEU A 216 -14.26 -9.99 5.26
CA LEU A 216 -12.92 -9.60 5.69
C LEU A 216 -12.93 -8.61 6.85
N LEU A 217 -13.68 -7.51 6.71
CA LEU A 217 -13.78 -6.48 7.76
C LEU A 217 -14.27 -7.09 9.08
N THR A 218 -15.27 -7.97 9.02
CA THR A 218 -15.82 -8.63 10.20
C THR A 218 -14.82 -9.60 10.82
N TYR A 219 -14.16 -10.43 9.99
CA TYR A 219 -13.25 -11.45 10.49
C TYR A 219 -11.99 -10.85 11.10
N ILE A 220 -11.30 -9.95 10.38
CA ILE A 220 -10.02 -9.38 10.84
C ILE A 220 -10.22 -8.55 12.10
N ASN A 221 -11.22 -7.66 12.12
CA ASN A 221 -11.42 -6.76 13.26
C ASN A 221 -11.99 -7.45 14.51
N ASN A 222 -12.50 -8.68 14.39
CA ASN A 222 -12.93 -9.51 15.53
C ASN A 222 -11.91 -10.61 15.86
N TYR A 223 -10.80 -10.70 15.12
CA TYR A 223 -9.76 -11.69 15.40
C TYR A 223 -9.08 -11.35 16.73
N PRO A 224 -8.73 -12.32 17.59
CA PRO A 224 -8.18 -12.07 18.93
C PRO A 224 -6.70 -11.62 18.93
N LEU A 225 -6.24 -10.97 17.86
CA LEU A 225 -4.89 -10.41 17.71
C LEU A 225 -5.00 -8.92 17.38
N ASN A 226 -3.91 -8.18 17.61
CA ASN A 226 -3.85 -6.74 17.31
C ASN A 226 -3.63 -6.49 15.80
N ILE A 227 -4.61 -6.89 15.00
CA ILE A 227 -4.69 -6.61 13.56
C ILE A 227 -5.95 -5.79 13.33
N LYS A 228 -5.87 -4.81 12.44
CA LYS A 228 -7.02 -4.01 12.05
C LYS A 228 -7.11 -3.88 10.56
N LEU A 229 -8.33 -4.02 10.03
CA LEU A 229 -8.66 -3.77 8.63
C LEU A 229 -9.66 -2.61 8.55
N THR A 230 -9.31 -1.57 7.81
CA THR A 230 -10.20 -0.42 7.58
C THR A 230 -10.42 -0.21 6.09
N LYS A 231 -11.67 0.00 5.68
CA LYS A 231 -12.02 0.46 4.33
C LYS A 231 -12.42 1.92 4.38
N LYS A 232 -11.80 2.75 3.55
CA LYS A 232 -12.26 4.11 3.28
C LYS A 232 -12.81 4.18 1.85
N VAL A 233 -14.12 4.32 1.76
CA VAL A 233 -14.85 4.47 0.49
C VAL A 233 -14.69 5.90 -0.03
N PHE A 234 -14.43 6.01 -1.33
CA PHE A 234 -14.48 7.25 -2.12
C PHE A 234 -15.63 7.14 -3.13
N LYS A 235 -16.31 8.25 -3.40
CA LYS A 235 -17.38 8.21 -4.40
C LYS A 235 -16.75 8.17 -5.79
N HIS A 236 -17.12 7.18 -6.59
CA HIS A 236 -17.03 7.32 -8.03
C HIS A 236 -18.29 8.09 -8.48
N GLU A 237 -18.10 9.27 -9.06
CA GLU A 237 -19.13 9.84 -9.93
C GLU A 237 -19.07 9.03 -11.22
N ASP A 238 -20.17 8.33 -11.53
CA ASP A 238 -20.37 7.57 -12.77
C ASP A 238 -20.36 8.48 -14.01
#